data_AF-A0A3D5WD93-F1
#
_entry.id   AF-A0A3D5WD93-F1
#
_cell.length_a   1.000
_cell.length_b   1.000
_cell.length_c   1.000
_cell.angle_alpha   90.00
_cell.angle_beta   90.00
_cell.angle_gamma   90.00
#
_symmetry.space_group_name_H-M   'P 1'
#
loop_
_entity.id
_entity.type
_entity.pdbx_description
1 polymer ?
#
loop_
_entity_poly.entity_id
_entity_poly.type
_entity_poly.pdbx_seq_one_letter_code
_entity_poly.pdbx_strand_id
1 'polypeptide(L)'
;MANLNSIKSIGWKGLFFLIILGLTAPVLAIDERDLCSDPEKVFIFAEHLYEIQDYLNAIREYRRMIFLAPCHPLSKKAKLKIGFAYKKDEKWDEAIASFQKVADEYLGQEEGKTASFELGE
;
A
#
# COMPACT_ATOMS: atom_id res chain seq x y z
N MET A 1 34.67 59.67 20.88
CA MET A 1 34.39 59.25 19.48
C MET A 1 34.81 57.80 19.36
N ALA A 2 33.86 56.85 19.43
CA ALA A 2 34.15 55.41 19.35
C ALA A 2 34.30 54.99 17.88
N ASN A 3 35.39 54.30 17.55
CA ASN A 3 35.77 53.90 16.20
C ASN A 3 34.93 52.67 15.77
N LEU A 4 34.14 52.85 14.72
CA LEU A 4 33.06 51.96 14.29
C LEU A 4 33.51 50.92 13.24
N ASN A 5 34.74 50.37 13.33
CA ASN A 5 35.33 49.55 12.27
C ASN A 5 35.54 48.06 12.59
N SER A 6 34.90 47.50 13.64
CA SER A 6 35.10 46.09 14.03
C SER A 6 34.06 45.10 13.46
N ILE A 7 33.25 45.46 12.46
CA ILE A 7 32.17 44.59 11.93
C ILE A 7 32.39 44.26 10.45
N LYS A 8 33.59 43.82 10.07
CA LYS A 8 33.86 43.27 8.73
C LYS A 8 34.74 42.02 8.82
N SER A 9 34.19 40.92 9.32
CA SER A 9 34.82 39.59 9.15
C SER A 9 33.84 38.41 9.20
N ILE A 10 32.52 38.63 9.09
CA ILE A 10 31.60 37.51 8.87
C ILE A 10 31.51 37.34 7.35
N GLY A 11 32.48 36.62 6.79
CA GLY A 11 32.52 36.30 5.37
C GLY A 11 31.28 35.52 4.97
N TRP A 12 30.83 35.68 3.72
CA TRP A 12 29.68 34.99 3.12
C TRP A 12 29.65 33.48 3.44
N LYS A 13 30.82 32.85 3.65
CA LYS A 13 30.95 31.46 4.12
C LYS A 13 30.18 31.15 5.42
N GLY A 14 30.12 32.09 6.36
CA GLY A 14 29.33 31.95 7.60
C GLY A 14 27.82 32.08 7.38
N LEU A 15 27.40 32.94 6.43
CA LEU A 15 26.00 33.08 6.03
C LEU A 15 25.51 31.84 5.25
N PHE A 16 26.38 31.23 4.44
CA PHE A 16 26.08 30.01 3.69
C PHE A 16 25.93 28.78 4.60
N PHE A 17 26.69 28.73 5.69
CA PHE A 17 26.63 27.64 6.67
C PHE A 17 25.29 27.60 7.42
N LEU A 18 24.68 28.76 7.67
CA LEU A 18 23.36 28.85 8.31
C LEU A 18 22.20 28.47 7.38
N ILE A 19 22.36 28.62 6.06
CA ILE A 19 21.37 28.19 5.07
C ILE A 19 21.38 26.66 4.93
N ILE A 20 22.56 26.03 4.96
CA ILE A 20 22.69 24.56 4.93
C ILE A 20 22.11 23.92 6.21
N LEU A 21 22.26 24.58 7.36
CA LEU A 21 21.72 24.10 8.65
C LEU A 21 20.19 24.19 8.75
N GLY A 22 19.54 25.00 7.90
CA GLY A 22 18.07 25.09 7.79
C GLY A 22 17.47 24.22 6.68
N LEU A 23 18.30 23.68 5.78
CA LEU A 23 17.87 22.85 4.65
C LEU A 23 17.89 21.34 4.95
N THR A 24 18.38 20.93 6.12
CA THR A 24 18.07 19.62 6.71
C THR A 24 16.86 19.71 7.63
N ALA A 25 15.89 20.59 7.33
CA ALA A 25 14.53 20.33 7.75
C ALA A 25 14.25 18.87 7.36
N PRO A 26 13.91 18.02 8.33
CA PRO A 26 14.03 16.60 8.13
C PRO A 26 13.19 16.23 6.92
N VAL A 27 13.77 15.40 6.08
CA VAL A 27 13.11 14.57 5.07
C VAL A 27 12.20 13.56 5.81
N LEU A 28 11.33 14.09 6.67
CA LEU A 28 10.39 13.40 7.55
C LEU A 28 9.13 14.28 7.70
N ALA A 29 8.68 14.90 6.61
CA ALA A 29 7.24 14.84 6.36
C ALA A 29 6.94 13.39 5.93
N ILE A 30 7.12 12.46 6.87
CA ILE A 30 6.43 11.18 6.78
C ILE A 30 4.98 11.60 6.88
N ASP A 31 4.30 11.54 5.75
CA ASP A 31 2.88 11.85 5.69
C ASP A 31 2.16 10.95 6.70
N GLU A 32 1.69 11.53 7.81
CA GLU A 32 1.01 10.81 8.89
C GLU A 32 -0.34 10.20 8.45
N ARG A 33 -0.73 10.35 7.18
CA ARG A 33 -1.99 9.83 6.63
C ARG A 33 -2.11 8.31 6.63
N ASP A 34 -1.06 7.55 6.94
CA ASP A 34 -1.07 6.09 6.80
C ASP A 34 -1.13 5.28 8.11
N LEU A 35 -1.28 5.91 9.28
CA LEU A 35 -1.24 5.18 10.56
C LEU A 35 -2.50 4.35 10.87
N CYS A 36 -3.56 4.49 10.07
CA CYS A 36 -4.66 3.52 9.96
C CYS A 36 -5.34 3.76 8.61
N SER A 37 -4.76 3.26 7.51
CA SER A 37 -5.49 3.25 6.25
C SER A 37 -6.74 2.37 6.44
N ASP A 38 -7.91 3.01 6.46
CA ASP A 38 -9.21 2.36 6.57
C ASP A 38 -9.28 1.13 5.64
N PRO A 39 -9.51 -0.09 6.15
CA PRO A 39 -9.55 -1.31 5.35
C PRO A 39 -10.48 -1.23 4.14
N GLU A 40 -11.58 -0.47 4.25
CA GLU A 40 -12.51 -0.24 3.14
C GLU A 40 -11.85 0.58 2.02
N LYS A 41 -11.11 1.63 2.37
CA LYS A 41 -10.38 2.47 1.39
C LYS A 41 -9.27 1.68 0.70
N VAL A 42 -8.55 0.85 1.45
CA VAL A 42 -7.53 -0.04 0.88
C VAL A 42 -8.17 -1.03 -0.10
N PHE A 43 -9.33 -1.60 0.24
CA PHE A 43 -10.08 -2.48 -0.65
C PHE A 43 -10.53 -1.76 -1.93
N ILE A 44 -11.11 -0.57 -1.82
CA ILE A 44 -11.54 0.23 -2.97
C ILE A 44 -10.36 0.57 -3.88
N PHE A 45 -9.21 0.91 -3.30
CA PHE A 45 -8.00 1.18 -4.08
C PHE A 45 -7.49 -0.08 -4.80
N ALA A 46 -7.54 -1.24 -4.15
CA ALA A 46 -7.21 -2.52 -4.78
C ALA A 46 -8.16 -2.88 -5.93
N GLU A 47 -9.47 -2.60 -5.79
CA GLU A 47 -10.45 -2.78 -6.88
C GLU A 47 -10.14 -1.85 -8.05
N HIS A 48 -9.79 -0.58 -7.80
CA HIS A 48 -9.40 0.35 -8.86
C HIS A 48 -8.16 -0.14 -9.63
N LEU A 49 -7.13 -0.61 -8.91
CA LEU A 49 -5.93 -1.20 -9.51
C LEU A 49 -6.27 -2.41 -10.38
N TYR A 50 -7.19 -3.26 -9.91
CA TYR A 50 -7.68 -4.41 -10.68
C TYR A 50 -8.40 -3.99 -11.95
N GLU A 51 -9.26 -2.96 -11.89
CA GLU A 51 -10.00 -2.43 -13.04
C GLU A 51 -9.08 -1.87 -14.14
N ILE A 52 -7.98 -1.21 -13.74
CA ILE A 52 -6.96 -0.73 -14.68
C ILE A 52 -5.95 -1.81 -15.09
N GLN A 53 -6.21 -3.07 -14.73
CA GLN A 53 -5.41 -4.26 -15.04
C GLN A 53 -4.00 -4.27 -14.41
N ASP A 54 -3.79 -3.46 -13.37
CA ASP A 54 -2.58 -3.52 -12.55
C ASP A 54 -2.74 -4.61 -11.49
N TYR A 55 -2.78 -5.87 -11.94
CA TYR A 55 -3.08 -7.01 -11.10
C TYR A 55 -2.05 -7.23 -9.99
N LEU A 56 -0.77 -6.95 -10.25
CA LEU A 56 0.29 -7.09 -9.25
C LEU A 56 0.11 -6.12 -8.09
N ASN A 57 -0.16 -4.83 -8.38
CA ASN A 57 -0.42 -3.88 -7.32
C ASN A 57 -1.78 -4.14 -6.65
N ALA A 58 -2.81 -4.56 -7.40
CA ALA A 58 -4.08 -4.95 -6.81
C ALA A 58 -3.91 -6.08 -5.77
N ILE A 59 -3.15 -7.13 -6.10
CA ILE A 59 -2.82 -8.21 -5.18
C ILE A 59 -2.10 -7.68 -3.93
N ARG A 60 -1.14 -6.77 -4.10
CA ARG A 60 -0.42 -6.15 -2.98
C ARG A 60 -1.39 -5.43 -2.02
N GLU A 61 -2.32 -4.65 -2.54
CA GLU A 61 -3.26 -3.90 -1.72
C GLU A 61 -4.36 -4.79 -1.11
N TYR A 62 -4.82 -5.85 -1.80
CA TYR A 62 -5.69 -6.85 -1.16
C TYR A 62 -4.97 -7.55 0.01
N ARG A 63 -3.69 -7.89 -0.14
CA ARG A 63 -2.89 -8.47 0.95
C ARG A 63 -2.73 -7.49 2.11
N ARG A 64 -2.48 -6.20 1.81
CA ARG A 64 -2.43 -5.14 2.82
C ARG A 64 -3.75 -5.03 3.58
N MET A 65 -4.89 -5.06 2.89
CA MET A 65 -6.21 -5.04 3.50
C MET A 65 -6.41 -6.20 4.48
N ILE A 66 -6.07 -7.42 4.08
CA ILE A 66 -6.15 -8.62 4.93
C ILE A 66 -5.24 -8.49 6.15
N PHE A 67 -4.03 -7.95 5.97
CA PHE A 67 -3.07 -7.74 7.07
C PHE A 67 -3.59 -6.72 8.09
N LEU A 68 -4.17 -5.61 7.63
CA LEU A 68 -4.67 -4.55 8.49
C LEU A 68 -5.92 -4.95 9.27
N ALA A 69 -6.80 -5.76 8.67
CA ALA A 69 -8.06 -6.13 9.31
C ALA A 69 -8.48 -7.58 8.99
N PRO A 70 -7.78 -8.60 9.52
CA PRO A 70 -8.00 -10.00 9.16
C PRO A 70 -9.42 -10.51 9.41
N CYS A 71 -10.11 -9.98 10.43
CA CYS A 71 -11.49 -10.35 10.77
C CYS A 71 -12.55 -9.50 10.08
N HIS A 72 -12.16 -8.51 9.26
CA HIS A 72 -13.11 -7.65 8.56
C HIS A 72 -13.91 -8.44 7.51
N PRO A 73 -15.21 -8.16 7.29
CA PRO A 73 -16.02 -8.85 6.29
C PRO A 73 -15.45 -8.81 4.87
N LEU A 74 -14.67 -7.77 4.52
CA LEU A 74 -14.01 -7.66 3.22
C LEU A 74 -12.79 -8.57 3.07
N SER A 75 -12.22 -9.13 4.13
CA SER A 75 -10.98 -9.92 4.06
C SER A 75 -11.14 -11.20 3.28
N LYS A 76 -12.29 -11.88 3.43
CA LYS A 76 -12.64 -13.04 2.60
C LYS A 76 -12.83 -12.68 1.13
N LYS A 77 -13.47 -11.54 0.85
CA LYS A 77 -13.63 -11.01 -0.52
C LYS A 77 -12.27 -10.65 -1.14
N ALA A 78 -11.38 -10.03 -0.38
CA ALA A 78 -10.03 -9.70 -0.81
C ALA A 78 -9.21 -10.96 -1.14
N LYS A 79 -9.31 -12.02 -0.34
CA LYS A 79 -8.66 -13.32 -0.65
C LYS A 79 -9.17 -13.93 -1.96
N LEU A 80 -10.48 -13.88 -2.21
CA LEU A 80 -11.06 -14.33 -3.47
C LEU A 80 -10.56 -13.47 -4.65
N LYS A 81 -10.53 -12.15 -4.48
CA LYS A 81 -10.04 -11.20 -5.51
C LYS A 81 -8.57 -11.39 -5.87
N ILE A 82 -7.72 -11.85 -4.94
CA ILE A 82 -6.34 -12.24 -5.25
C ILE A 82 -6.31 -13.39 -6.27
N GLY A 83 -7.17 -14.41 -6.12
CA GLY A 83 -7.26 -15.51 -7.09
C GLY A 83 -7.68 -15.02 -8.48
N PHE A 84 -8.68 -14.14 -8.53
CA PHE A 84 -9.10 -13.51 -9.78
C PHE A 84 -8.00 -12.67 -10.42
N ALA A 85 -7.24 -11.92 -9.64
CA ALA A 85 -6.13 -11.12 -10.15
C ALA A 85 -5.03 -12.01 -10.76
N TYR A 86 -4.68 -13.12 -10.12
CA TYR A 86 -3.78 -14.11 -10.72
C TYR A 86 -4.36 -14.72 -12.00
N LYS A 87 -5.65 -15.08 -12.01
CA LYS A 87 -6.33 -15.63 -13.21
C LYS A 87 -6.29 -14.64 -14.38
N LYS A 88 -6.51 -13.35 -14.12
CA LYS A 88 -6.46 -12.28 -15.14
C LYS A 88 -5.05 -11.95 -15.61
N ASP A 89 -4.05 -12.16 -14.77
CA ASP A 89 -2.62 -12.04 -15.10
C ASP A 89 -2.05 -13.33 -15.73
N GLU A 90 -2.91 -14.29 -16.10
CA GLU A 90 -2.56 -15.58 -16.70
C GLU A 90 -1.62 -16.45 -15.85
N LYS A 91 -1.58 -16.19 -14.53
CA LYS A 91 -0.84 -16.93 -13.53
C LYS A 91 -1.70 -18.06 -12.97
N TRP A 92 -1.92 -19.07 -13.80
CA TRP A 92 -2.88 -20.15 -13.53
C TRP A 92 -2.54 -20.95 -12.28
N ASP A 93 -1.26 -21.27 -12.05
CA ASP A 93 -0.83 -22.04 -10.88
C ASP A 93 -1.10 -21.28 -9.57
N GLU A 94 -0.78 -19.98 -9.53
CA GLU A 94 -1.07 -19.11 -8.39
C GLU A 94 -2.56 -18.87 -8.19
N ALA A 95 -3.32 -18.76 -9.28
CA ALA A 95 -4.77 -18.63 -9.24
C ALA A 95 -5.40 -19.87 -8.60
N ILE A 96 -5.05 -21.07 -9.08
CA ILE A 96 -5.51 -22.35 -8.54
C ILE A 96 -5.16 -22.45 -7.05
N ALA A 97 -3.90 -22.17 -6.68
CA ALA A 97 -3.47 -22.21 -5.30
C ALA A 97 -4.22 -21.21 -4.41
N SER A 98 -4.57 -20.03 -4.94
CA SER A 98 -5.34 -19.02 -4.21
C SER A 98 -6.81 -19.44 -4.06
N PHE A 99 -7.44 -19.93 -5.12
CA PHE A 99 -8.83 -20.38 -5.08
C PHE A 99 -9.00 -21.60 -4.18
N GLN A 100 -8.07 -22.57 -4.22
CA GLN A 100 -8.10 -23.73 -3.32
C GLN A 100 -8.14 -23.30 -1.85
N LYS A 101 -7.27 -22.35 -1.47
CA LYS A 101 -7.27 -21.81 -0.10
C LYS A 101 -8.59 -21.15 0.29
N VAL A 102 -9.21 -20.39 -0.62
CA VAL A 102 -10.49 -19.72 -0.36
C VAL A 102 -11.63 -20.73 -0.26
N ALA A 103 -11.65 -21.74 -1.13
CA ALA A 103 -12.63 -22.83 -1.10
C ALA A 103 -12.55 -23.62 0.22
N ASP A 104 -11.34 -23.94 0.67
CA ASP A 104 -11.10 -24.67 1.91
C ASP A 104 -11.44 -23.84 3.15
N GLU A 105 -11.02 -22.58 3.19
CA GLU A 105 -11.18 -21.70 4.36
C GLU A 105 -12.63 -21.21 4.54
N TYR A 106 -13.35 -20.98 3.44
CA TYR A 106 -14.70 -20.41 3.45
C TYR A 106 -15.77 -21.37 2.92
N LEU A 107 -15.64 -22.65 3.23
CA LEU A 107 -16.55 -23.70 2.80
C LEU A 107 -18.03 -23.36 3.09
N GLY A 108 -18.87 -23.45 2.05
CA GLY A 108 -20.31 -23.17 2.15
C GLY A 108 -20.69 -21.68 2.20
N GLN A 109 -19.72 -20.77 2.30
CA GLN A 109 -19.93 -19.33 2.13
C GLN A 109 -19.85 -18.95 0.65
N GLU A 110 -20.36 -17.77 0.30
CA GLU A 110 -20.37 -17.29 -1.09
C GLU A 110 -18.97 -17.28 -1.70
N GLU A 111 -17.96 -16.76 -0.98
CA GLU A 111 -16.59 -16.70 -1.50
C GLU A 111 -15.98 -18.08 -1.76
N GLY A 112 -16.26 -19.06 -0.88
CA GLY A 112 -15.80 -20.43 -1.06
C GLY A 112 -16.51 -21.12 -2.23
N LYS A 113 -17.83 -20.93 -2.37
CA LYS A 113 -18.59 -21.47 -3.53
C LYS A 113 -18.08 -20.88 -4.85
N THR A 114 -17.82 -19.57 -4.89
CA THR A 114 -17.23 -18.92 -6.07
C THR A 114 -15.86 -19.51 -6.37
N ALA A 115 -14.98 -19.63 -5.38
CA ALA A 115 -13.65 -20.21 -5.60
C ALA A 115 -13.71 -21.66 -6.11
N SER A 116 -14.60 -22.50 -5.57
CA SER A 116 -14.80 -23.87 -6.06
C SER A 116 -15.33 -23.93 -7.49
N PHE A 117 -16.17 -22.98 -7.89
CA PHE A 117 -16.63 -22.86 -9.26
C PHE A 117 -15.47 -22.50 -10.21
N GLU A 118 -14.66 -21.52 -9.83
CA GLU A 118 -13.49 -21.09 -10.63
C GLU A 118 -12.43 -22.17 -10.81
N LEU A 119 -12.33 -23.14 -9.89
CA LEU A 119 -11.43 -24.30 -10.00
C LEU A 119 -11.92 -25.36 -11.00
N GLY A 120 -13.20 -25.32 -11.38
CA GLY A 120 -13.82 -26.28 -12.30
C GLY A 120 -14.06 -25.75 -13.72
N GLU A 121 -13.88 -24.44 -13.94
CA GLU A 121 -13.89 -23.81 -15.28
C GLU A 121 -12.59 -24.09 -16.06
#